data_AF-W4LVW1-F1
#
_entry.id   AF-W4LVW1-F1
#
_cell.length_a   1.000
_cell.length_b   1.000
_cell.length_c   1.000
_cell.angle_alpha   90.00
_cell.angle_beta   90.00
_cell.angle_gamma   90.00
#
_symmetry.space_group_name_H-M   'P 1'
#
loop_
_entity.id
_entity.type
_entity.pdbx_description
1 polymer ?
#
loop_
_entity_poly.entity_id
_entity_poly.type
_entity_poly.pdbx_seq_one_letter_code
_entity_poly.pdbx_strand_id
1 'polypeptide(L)'
;MLEQYIGIGLVHARLLARLRDYDDSDFTISIAERSPLGPRAVRVRQTDALDGSRGIDFRNLGSWLEGQVWVEAIAVRPSHIYVRIGTETLRSWVVSESADHRLARGQEGCGQTVVIRCAAPSALQRSLDWFREAAVSRAIVALFTSRGYNVMLAPVDGSRGQLGHAMPSSHPGTGKVTAHMVVGSARLPDHGDIIRIPVGAVDVPHGPLRARYGGTVSADDLLVSIRNGSITEFRLNGGRMVSQDGNDRYDEASLAFVLLRTPRARRIQLDNAKLLGEAAAFDSVLTARRFSHPGVGLAATADVVPQSSAGGSERAVHDLAIELDLLSTVAARAANDLEPALLARYMRSLADRAHLARAYLPSDDPLWSAVGKAIDRALTLVGIEAPVLQSDNQQL
;
A
#
# COMPACT_ATOMS: atom_id res chain seq x y z
N MET A 1 1.52 -24.67 10.95
CA MET A 1 0.92 -23.75 11.95
C MET A 1 0.91 -22.26 11.53
N LEU A 2 1.43 -21.87 10.35
CA LEU A 2 1.44 -20.47 9.88
C LEU A 2 0.19 -20.03 9.09
N GLU A 3 -0.72 -20.95 8.75
CA GLU A 3 -1.91 -20.66 7.92
C GLU A 3 -2.99 -19.83 8.63
N GLN A 4 -2.93 -19.69 9.96
CA GLN A 4 -3.83 -18.82 10.74
C GLN A 4 -3.47 -17.32 10.70
N TYR A 5 -2.35 -16.95 10.07
CA TYR A 5 -1.82 -15.58 10.12
C TYR A 5 -2.00 -14.80 8.80
N ILE A 6 -2.98 -15.16 7.97
CA ILE A 6 -3.22 -14.44 6.72
C ILE A 6 -3.63 -12.99 7.04
N GLY A 7 -2.82 -12.03 6.58
CA GLY A 7 -3.05 -10.61 6.82
C GLY A 7 -2.50 -10.06 8.14
N ILE A 8 -1.67 -10.82 8.85
CA ILE A 8 -0.96 -10.37 10.04
C ILE A 8 0.50 -10.06 9.64
N GLY A 9 1.02 -8.90 10.02
CA GLY A 9 2.44 -8.53 9.82
C GLY A 9 3.38 -9.53 10.51
N LEU A 10 4.61 -9.67 10.03
CA LEU A 10 5.61 -10.57 10.61
C LEU A 10 5.92 -10.29 12.08
N VAL A 11 6.08 -9.02 12.46
CA VAL A 11 6.32 -8.59 13.85
C VAL A 11 5.16 -9.06 14.72
N HIS A 12 3.93 -8.90 14.24
CA HIS A 12 2.74 -9.41 14.92
C HIS A 12 2.75 -10.94 15.02
N ALA A 13 3.06 -11.66 13.92
CA ALA A 13 3.10 -13.12 13.89
C ALA A 13 4.18 -13.69 14.83
N ARG A 14 5.39 -13.10 14.83
CA ARG A 14 6.47 -13.48 15.73
C ARG A 14 6.15 -13.18 17.17
N LEU A 15 5.57 -12.01 17.44
CA LEU A 15 5.13 -11.69 18.80
C LEU A 15 4.04 -12.65 19.28
N LEU A 16 3.06 -13.00 18.44
CA LEU A 16 2.06 -14.01 18.75
C LEU A 16 2.70 -15.38 19.03
N ALA A 17 3.67 -15.80 18.22
CA ALA A 17 4.40 -17.04 18.46
C ALA A 17 5.14 -17.02 19.81
N ARG A 18 5.78 -15.90 20.16
CA ARG A 18 6.45 -15.74 21.48
C ARG A 18 5.47 -15.71 22.64
N LEU A 19 4.30 -15.10 22.48
CA LEU A 19 3.28 -15.07 23.52
C LEU A 19 2.69 -16.47 23.78
N ARG A 20 2.57 -17.30 22.74
CA ARG A 20 2.18 -18.71 22.87
C ARG A 20 3.20 -19.54 23.66
N ASP A 21 4.49 -19.16 23.65
CA ASP A 21 5.50 -19.81 24.50
C ASP A 21 5.25 -19.54 26.00
N TYR A 22 4.52 -18.46 26.35
CA TYR A 22 4.16 -18.12 27.73
C TYR A 22 2.83 -18.77 28.16
N ASP A 23 1.80 -18.62 27.34
CA ASP A 23 0.44 -19.10 27.62
C ASP A 23 -0.26 -19.42 26.29
N ASP A 24 -0.93 -20.57 26.22
CA ASP A 24 -1.68 -21.02 25.03
C ASP A 24 -2.95 -20.18 24.76
N SER A 25 -3.22 -19.16 25.56
CA SER A 25 -4.32 -18.21 25.35
C SER A 25 -4.25 -17.51 24.00
N ASP A 26 -5.42 -17.22 23.44
CA ASP A 26 -5.52 -16.41 22.24
C ASP A 26 -5.30 -14.93 22.54
N PHE A 27 -4.27 -14.35 21.92
CA PHE A 27 -3.98 -12.92 22.01
C PHE A 27 -4.41 -12.18 20.74
N THR A 28 -4.89 -10.96 20.93
CA THR A 28 -4.99 -9.95 19.86
C THR A 28 -3.85 -8.95 19.98
N ILE A 29 -3.25 -8.61 18.85
CA ILE A 29 -2.13 -7.67 18.79
C ILE A 29 -2.48 -6.54 17.83
N SER A 30 -2.13 -5.31 18.21
CA SER A 30 -2.30 -4.13 17.37
C SER A 30 -1.17 -3.13 17.61
N ILE A 31 -0.69 -2.45 16.58
CA ILE A 31 0.21 -1.29 16.76
C ILE A 31 -0.60 -0.11 17.29
N ALA A 32 -0.18 0.44 18.42
CA ALA A 32 -0.86 1.56 19.06
C ALA A 32 -0.36 2.91 18.53
N GLU A 33 -1.28 3.73 18.02
CA GLU A 33 -0.97 5.12 17.64
C GLU A 33 -0.60 5.98 18.85
N ARG A 34 -1.20 5.69 20.01
CA ARG A 34 -0.95 6.36 21.28
C ARG A 34 -0.62 5.31 22.34
N SER A 35 0.57 5.41 22.90
CA SER A 35 1.03 4.53 23.97
C SER A 35 1.89 5.32 24.96
N PRO A 36 1.89 4.93 26.25
CA PRO A 36 2.81 5.48 27.26
C PRO A 36 4.29 5.25 26.91
N LEU A 37 4.60 4.29 26.04
CA LEU A 37 5.97 3.98 25.59
C LEU A 37 6.39 4.78 24.34
N GLY A 38 5.56 5.73 23.92
CA GLY A 38 5.70 6.44 22.65
C GLY A 38 4.88 5.82 21.52
N PRO A 39 4.91 6.43 20.32
CA PRO A 39 4.14 5.94 19.18
C PRO A 39 4.62 4.54 18.76
N ARG A 40 3.72 3.76 18.17
CA ARG A 40 4.02 2.47 17.54
C ARG A 40 4.48 1.36 18.48
N ALA A 41 4.25 1.51 19.78
CA ALA A 41 4.32 0.37 20.69
C ALA A 41 3.25 -0.67 20.33
N VAL A 42 3.56 -1.94 20.55
CA VAL A 42 2.65 -3.03 20.26
C VAL A 42 1.73 -3.24 21.45
N ARG A 43 0.41 -3.10 21.23
CA ARG A 43 -0.61 -3.38 22.23
C ARG A 43 -1.08 -4.82 22.09
N VAL A 44 -0.92 -5.58 23.17
CA VAL A 44 -1.35 -6.97 23.30
C VAL A 44 -2.55 -7.03 24.25
N ARG A 45 -3.62 -7.69 23.82
CA ARG A 45 -4.81 -7.98 24.64
C ARG A 45 -5.11 -9.47 24.56
N GLN A 46 -5.76 -10.02 25.57
CA GLN A 46 -6.36 -11.34 25.45
C GLN A 46 -7.63 -11.21 24.60
N THR A 47 -7.87 -12.18 23.72
CA THR A 47 -9.15 -12.29 23.01
C THR A 47 -10.21 -12.67 24.04
N ASP A 48 -11.35 -11.99 24.04
CA ASP A 48 -12.43 -12.27 25.01
C ASP A 48 -12.76 -13.77 24.96
N ALA A 49 -12.48 -14.46 26.06
CA ALA A 49 -12.75 -15.89 26.15
C ALA A 49 -14.26 -16.09 26.21
N LEU A 50 -14.81 -16.75 25.20
CA LEU A 50 -16.25 -17.02 25.09
C LEU A 50 -16.80 -17.91 26.20
N ASP A 51 -15.94 -18.58 26.99
CA ASP A 51 -16.38 -19.51 28.02
C ASP A 51 -15.46 -19.47 29.25
N GLY A 52 -15.82 -18.67 30.26
CA GLY A 52 -15.39 -18.85 31.66
C GLY A 52 -13.88 -18.95 31.94
N SER A 53 -13.01 -18.64 30.98
CA SER A 53 -11.58 -18.78 31.15
C SER A 53 -11.10 -17.76 32.18
N ARG A 54 -10.15 -18.18 33.02
CA ARG A 54 -9.45 -17.22 33.87
C ARG A 54 -8.79 -16.20 32.96
N GLY A 55 -9.16 -14.93 33.12
CA GLY A 55 -8.48 -13.83 32.43
C GLY A 55 -6.98 -13.86 32.75
N ILE A 56 -6.15 -13.55 31.76
CA ILE A 56 -4.72 -13.45 31.93
C ILE A 56 -4.38 -12.39 32.96
N ASP A 57 -3.46 -12.73 33.86
CA ASP A 57 -2.84 -11.74 34.73
C ASP A 57 -1.77 -10.97 33.92
N PHE A 58 -2.16 -9.81 33.39
CA PHE A 58 -1.26 -8.93 32.63
C PHE A 58 -0.04 -8.46 33.44
N ARG A 59 -0.07 -8.52 34.78
CA ARG A 59 1.11 -8.23 35.60
C ARG A 59 2.14 -9.35 35.48
N ASN A 60 1.71 -10.60 35.56
CA ASN A 60 2.60 -11.76 35.39
C ASN A 60 3.15 -11.84 33.97
N LEU A 61 2.30 -11.59 32.96
CA LEU A 61 2.75 -11.48 31.57
C LEU A 61 3.78 -10.35 31.42
N GLY A 62 3.55 -9.20 32.07
CA GLY A 62 4.50 -8.09 32.10
C GLY A 62 5.85 -8.48 32.70
N SER A 63 5.88 -9.13 33.86
CA SER A 63 7.12 -9.59 34.48
C SER A 63 7.85 -10.65 33.63
N TRP A 64 7.13 -11.53 32.94
CA TRP A 64 7.75 -12.47 32.01
C TRP A 64 8.35 -11.76 30.79
N LEU A 65 7.64 -10.77 30.23
CA LEU A 65 8.11 -9.96 29.11
C LEU A 65 9.34 -9.11 29.48
N GLU A 66 9.42 -8.59 30.71
CA GLU A 66 10.58 -7.81 31.19
C GLU A 66 11.87 -8.64 31.16
N GLY A 67 11.77 -9.97 31.31
CA GLY A 67 12.90 -10.89 31.20
C GLY A 67 13.33 -11.21 29.77
N GLN A 68 12.64 -10.71 28.75
CA GLN A 68 12.90 -11.06 27.36
C GLN A 68 13.89 -10.11 26.70
N VAL A 69 14.94 -10.68 26.08
CA VAL A 69 16.00 -9.91 25.40
C VAL A 69 15.53 -9.06 24.21
N TRP A 70 14.35 -9.37 23.67
CA TRP A 70 13.77 -8.65 22.53
C TRP A 70 12.85 -7.50 22.96
N VAL A 71 12.57 -7.36 24.25
CA VAL A 71 11.72 -6.29 24.80
C VAL A 71 12.59 -5.15 25.32
N GLU A 72 12.35 -3.95 24.80
CA GLU A 72 13.04 -2.72 25.22
C GLU A 72 12.31 -2.06 26.41
N ALA A 73 10.98 -2.00 26.34
CA ALA A 73 10.17 -1.38 27.38
C ALA A 73 8.75 -1.96 27.40
N ILE A 74 8.11 -1.91 28.58
CA ILE A 74 6.76 -2.41 28.81
C ILE A 74 5.94 -1.38 29.59
N ALA A 75 4.65 -1.30 29.28
CA ALA A 75 3.69 -0.61 30.12
C ALA A 75 2.43 -1.46 30.28
N VAL A 76 2.25 -1.97 31.51
CA VAL A 76 1.09 -2.79 31.87
C VAL A 76 -0.13 -1.91 32.11
N ARG A 77 -1.30 -2.38 31.65
CA ARG A 77 -2.63 -1.81 31.94
C ARG A 77 -3.56 -2.93 32.40
N PRO A 78 -4.70 -2.62 33.05
CA PRO A 78 -5.60 -3.66 33.56
C PRO A 78 -6.13 -4.64 32.50
N SER A 79 -6.29 -4.20 31.24
CA SER A 79 -6.92 -4.98 30.17
C SER A 79 -6.01 -5.27 28.97
N HIS A 80 -4.74 -4.86 29.04
CA HIS A 80 -3.79 -4.98 27.95
C HIS A 80 -2.38 -4.62 28.42
N ILE A 81 -1.39 -4.91 27.59
CA ILE A 81 0.00 -4.52 27.81
C ILE A 81 0.54 -3.84 26.56
N TYR A 82 1.30 -2.76 26.73
CA TYR A 82 2.10 -2.18 25.66
C TYR A 82 3.51 -2.75 25.76
N VAL A 83 4.01 -3.21 24.63
CA VAL A 83 5.35 -3.78 24.48
C VAL A 83 6.07 -2.98 23.41
N ARG A 84 7.26 -2.48 23.74
CA ARG A 84 8.19 -1.90 22.79
C ARG A 84 9.27 -2.93 22.50
N ILE A 85 9.40 -3.29 21.24
CA ILE A 85 10.37 -4.29 20.78
C ILE A 85 11.66 -3.55 20.45
N GLY A 86 12.80 -4.08 20.88
CA GLY A 86 14.09 -3.45 20.61
C GLY A 86 14.37 -3.30 19.11
N THR A 87 14.98 -2.17 18.73
CA THR A 87 15.21 -1.78 17.33
C THR A 87 15.96 -2.84 16.51
N GLU A 88 17.04 -3.41 17.05
CA GLU A 88 17.79 -4.48 16.38
C GLU A 88 16.97 -5.76 16.23
N THR A 89 16.11 -6.07 17.20
CA THR A 89 15.22 -7.23 17.09
C THR A 89 14.20 -7.03 15.98
N LEU A 90 13.54 -5.86 15.93
CA LEU A 90 12.62 -5.52 14.84
C LEU A 90 13.30 -5.58 13.47
N ARG A 91 14.49 -5.00 13.35
CA ARG A 91 15.29 -5.04 12.13
C ARG A 91 15.59 -6.47 11.70
N SER A 92 16.06 -7.32 12.63
CA SER A 92 16.33 -8.73 12.34
C SER A 92 15.08 -9.49 11.88
N TRP A 93 13.92 -9.17 12.47
CA TRP A 93 12.67 -9.80 12.10
C TRP A 93 12.29 -9.41 10.68
N VAL A 94 12.17 -8.13 10.38
CA VAL A 94 11.80 -7.64 9.04
C VAL A 94 12.75 -8.12 7.94
N VAL A 95 14.07 -8.10 8.19
CA VAL A 95 15.06 -8.56 7.20
C VAL A 95 14.93 -10.05 6.90
N SER A 96 14.63 -10.88 7.90
CA SER A 96 14.52 -12.33 7.68
C SER A 96 13.34 -12.73 6.77
N GLU A 97 12.25 -11.97 6.72
CA GLU A 97 11.13 -12.22 5.79
C GLU A 97 11.42 -11.77 4.36
N SER A 98 12.28 -10.77 4.19
CA SER A 98 12.76 -10.34 2.87
C SER A 98 13.46 -11.50 2.12
N ALA A 99 14.08 -12.44 2.85
CA ALA A 99 14.67 -13.65 2.27
C ALA A 99 13.60 -14.72 1.92
N ASP A 100 12.52 -14.78 2.69
CA ASP A 100 11.44 -15.77 2.60
C ASP A 100 10.14 -15.15 2.04
N HIS A 101 10.18 -14.57 0.84
CA HIS A 101 9.00 -14.06 0.11
C HIS A 101 7.94 -15.13 -0.28
N ARG A 102 7.85 -16.21 0.49
CA ARG A 102 6.69 -17.08 0.62
C ARG A 102 5.76 -16.58 1.73
N LEU A 103 5.42 -15.29 1.71
CA LEU A 103 4.08 -14.93 2.18
C LEU A 103 3.14 -15.65 1.22
N ALA A 104 2.57 -16.75 1.71
CA ALA A 104 1.71 -17.65 0.98
C ALA A 104 0.80 -16.83 0.06
N ARG A 105 0.81 -17.10 -1.25
CA ARG A 105 -0.33 -16.73 -2.09
C ARG A 105 -1.54 -17.18 -1.28
N GLY A 106 -2.39 -16.23 -0.87
CA GLY A 106 -3.57 -16.57 -0.09
C GLY A 106 -4.26 -17.70 -0.85
N GLN A 107 -4.47 -18.85 -0.22
CA GLN A 107 -5.27 -19.91 -0.84
C GLN A 107 -6.77 -19.69 -0.60
N GLU A 108 -7.13 -18.57 0.01
CA GLU A 108 -8.49 -18.19 0.35
C GLU A 108 -9.42 -18.22 -0.86
N GLY A 109 -8.92 -17.83 -2.05
CA GLY A 109 -9.70 -17.83 -3.30
C GLY A 109 -9.48 -19.04 -4.20
N CYS A 110 -8.75 -20.08 -3.78
CA CYS A 110 -8.40 -21.19 -4.66
C CYS A 110 -9.67 -21.89 -5.20
N GLY A 111 -9.83 -21.90 -6.53
CA GLY A 111 -11.01 -22.48 -7.19
C GLY A 111 -12.23 -21.56 -7.32
N GLN A 112 -12.15 -20.33 -6.80
CA GLN A 112 -13.18 -19.29 -6.98
C GLN A 112 -12.83 -18.37 -8.14
N THR A 113 -13.86 -17.91 -8.86
CA THR A 113 -13.72 -16.97 -9.97
C THR A 113 -14.42 -15.66 -9.63
N VAL A 114 -13.70 -14.55 -9.83
CA VAL A 114 -14.23 -13.20 -9.66
C VAL A 114 -14.27 -12.53 -11.02
N VAL A 115 -15.46 -12.12 -11.46
CA VAL A 115 -15.61 -11.33 -12.69
C VAL A 115 -15.79 -9.88 -12.30
N ILE A 116 -14.86 -9.02 -12.72
CA ILE A 116 -14.96 -7.57 -12.54
C ILE A 116 -15.41 -6.98 -13.87
N ARG A 117 -16.64 -6.44 -13.87
CA ARG A 117 -17.22 -5.78 -15.02
C ARG A 117 -16.99 -4.28 -14.93
N CYS A 118 -16.25 -3.75 -15.91
CA CYS A 118 -15.91 -2.33 -16.03
C CYS A 118 -16.54 -1.76 -17.29
N ALA A 119 -16.77 -0.45 -17.32
CA ALA A 119 -17.22 0.22 -18.54
C ALA A 119 -16.27 -0.13 -19.71
N ALA A 120 -16.85 -0.64 -20.81
CA ALA A 120 -16.08 -0.91 -22.02
C ALA A 120 -15.40 0.38 -22.48
N PRO A 121 -14.17 0.31 -23.02
CA PRO A 121 -13.50 1.49 -23.54
C PRO A 121 -14.31 2.05 -24.73
N SER A 122 -15.09 3.10 -24.47
CA SER A 122 -15.86 3.82 -25.49
C SER A 122 -14.97 4.85 -26.20
N ALA A 123 -15.47 5.50 -27.26
CA ALA A 123 -14.76 6.61 -27.92
C ALA A 123 -14.40 7.80 -26.99
N LEU A 124 -14.90 7.81 -25.74
CA LEU A 124 -14.50 8.70 -24.63
C LEU A 124 -13.33 8.13 -23.79
N GLN A 125 -12.50 7.28 -24.38
CA GLN A 125 -11.35 6.53 -23.84
C GLN A 125 -10.30 7.32 -23.01
N ARG A 126 -10.52 8.62 -22.80
CA ARG A 126 -9.56 9.54 -22.18
C ARG A 126 -10.20 10.45 -21.12
N SER A 127 -11.41 10.16 -20.64
CA SER A 127 -11.95 10.90 -19.49
C SER A 127 -11.21 10.51 -18.20
N LEU A 128 -11.10 11.46 -17.26
CA LEU A 128 -10.47 11.21 -15.96
C LEU A 128 -11.26 10.22 -15.11
N ASP A 129 -12.58 10.23 -15.23
CA ASP A 129 -13.47 9.28 -14.56
C ASP A 129 -13.20 7.85 -15.03
N TRP A 130 -13.05 7.64 -16.34
CA TRP A 130 -12.71 6.34 -16.92
C TRP A 130 -11.32 5.88 -16.48
N PHE A 131 -10.32 6.76 -16.51
CA PHE A 131 -8.97 6.41 -16.07
C PHE A 131 -8.96 6.00 -14.60
N ARG A 132 -9.71 6.71 -13.74
CA ARG A 132 -9.84 6.34 -12.32
C ARG A 132 -10.55 5.01 -12.14
N GLU A 133 -11.65 4.75 -12.85
CA GLU A 133 -12.34 3.46 -12.83
C GLU A 133 -11.40 2.32 -13.22
N ALA A 134 -10.65 2.49 -14.31
CA ALA A 134 -9.67 1.53 -14.78
C ALA A 134 -8.57 1.28 -13.74
N ALA A 135 -8.02 2.33 -13.13
CA ALA A 135 -7.01 2.21 -12.09
C ALA A 135 -7.54 1.48 -10.84
N VAL A 136 -8.74 1.83 -10.35
CA VAL A 136 -9.38 1.16 -9.22
C VAL A 136 -9.66 -0.31 -9.54
N SER A 137 -10.15 -0.59 -10.75
CA SER A 137 -10.47 -1.96 -11.18
C SER A 137 -9.20 -2.82 -11.28
N ARG A 138 -8.13 -2.31 -11.88
CA ARG A 138 -6.82 -2.99 -11.92
C ARG A 138 -6.28 -3.28 -10.53
N ALA A 139 -6.39 -2.32 -9.60
CA ALA A 139 -5.97 -2.51 -8.22
C ALA A 139 -6.78 -3.62 -7.51
N ILE A 140 -8.10 -3.65 -7.71
CA ILE A 140 -8.95 -4.69 -7.14
C ILE A 140 -8.64 -6.05 -7.75
N VAL A 141 -8.44 -6.14 -9.07
CA VAL A 141 -7.97 -7.36 -9.76
C VAL A 141 -6.67 -7.86 -9.13
N ALA A 142 -5.69 -6.98 -8.95
CA ALA A 142 -4.40 -7.32 -8.38
C ALA A 142 -4.53 -7.83 -6.93
N LEU A 143 -5.35 -7.18 -6.10
CA LEU A 143 -5.65 -7.60 -4.74
C LEU A 143 -6.26 -9.01 -4.69
N PHE A 144 -7.28 -9.30 -5.49
CA PHE A 144 -7.90 -10.63 -5.54
C PHE A 144 -6.96 -11.69 -6.11
N THR A 145 -6.22 -11.38 -7.18
CA THR A 145 -5.21 -12.27 -7.77
C THR A 145 -4.14 -12.64 -6.74
N SER A 146 -3.74 -11.68 -5.89
CA SER A 146 -2.76 -11.91 -4.82
C SER A 146 -3.27 -12.88 -3.73
N ARG A 147 -4.59 -13.01 -3.58
CA ARG A 147 -5.29 -13.92 -2.66
C ARG A 147 -5.74 -15.22 -3.35
N GLY A 148 -5.19 -15.52 -4.53
CA GLY A 148 -5.39 -16.81 -5.21
C GLY A 148 -6.71 -16.96 -5.96
N TYR A 149 -7.49 -15.88 -6.11
CA TYR A 149 -8.70 -15.90 -6.93
C TYR A 149 -8.34 -15.90 -8.43
N ASN A 150 -9.14 -16.59 -9.24
CA ASN A 150 -9.08 -16.42 -10.68
C ASN A 150 -9.92 -15.21 -11.08
N VAL A 151 -9.28 -14.11 -11.48
CA VAL A 151 -9.98 -12.85 -11.77
C VAL A 151 -10.06 -12.62 -13.27
N MET A 152 -11.26 -12.33 -13.76
CA MET A 152 -11.51 -11.96 -15.15
C MET A 152 -12.03 -10.54 -15.24
N LEU A 153 -11.47 -9.74 -16.14
CA LEU A 153 -12.04 -8.45 -16.53
C LEU A 153 -13.00 -8.68 -17.70
N ALA A 154 -14.23 -8.20 -17.56
CA ALA A 154 -15.23 -8.26 -18.63
C ALA A 154 -15.79 -6.85 -18.91
N PRO A 155 -16.10 -6.51 -20.16
CA PRO A 155 -16.83 -5.28 -20.44
C PRO A 155 -18.26 -5.37 -19.89
N VAL A 156 -18.81 -4.24 -19.45
CA VAL A 156 -20.25 -4.13 -19.24
C VAL A 156 -20.94 -4.17 -20.61
N ASP A 157 -21.51 -5.32 -20.98
CA ASP A 157 -22.32 -5.45 -22.18
C ASP A 157 -23.56 -4.56 -22.06
N GLY A 158 -23.63 -3.51 -22.89
CA GLY A 158 -24.79 -2.61 -22.97
C GLY A 158 -26.07 -3.27 -23.51
N SER A 159 -26.09 -4.59 -23.70
CA SER A 159 -27.06 -5.31 -24.54
C SER A 159 -27.75 -6.51 -23.87
N ARG A 160 -27.68 -6.66 -22.54
CA ARG A 160 -28.58 -7.58 -21.80
C ARG A 160 -29.38 -6.84 -20.74
N GLY A 161 -30.65 -6.58 -21.06
CA GLY A 161 -31.63 -6.04 -20.13
C GLY A 161 -31.85 -6.91 -18.89
N GLN A 162 -32.51 -6.30 -17.90
CA GLN A 162 -32.94 -6.87 -16.61
C GLN A 162 -31.88 -6.94 -15.50
N LEU A 163 -31.39 -5.79 -15.05
CA LEU A 163 -31.43 -5.48 -13.62
C LEU A 163 -32.52 -4.41 -13.45
N GLY A 164 -33.76 -4.88 -13.35
CA GLY A 164 -34.93 -4.03 -13.16
C GLY A 164 -34.86 -3.30 -11.82
N HIS A 165 -34.41 -2.06 -11.85
CA HIS A 165 -35.06 -0.94 -11.19
C HIS A 165 -34.51 0.36 -11.80
N ALA A 166 -35.44 1.17 -12.29
CA ALA A 166 -35.29 2.42 -13.03
C ALA A 166 -34.05 3.26 -12.66
N MET A 167 -33.19 3.51 -13.64
CA MET A 167 -32.33 4.69 -13.68
C MET A 167 -33.08 5.78 -14.47
N PRO A 168 -33.52 6.89 -13.86
CA PRO A 168 -33.79 8.10 -14.62
C PRO A 168 -32.44 8.70 -15.02
N SER A 169 -32.20 8.73 -16.32
CA SER A 169 -31.20 9.58 -16.95
C SER A 169 -31.57 11.05 -16.76
N SER A 170 -30.72 11.85 -16.10
CA SER A 170 -30.59 13.29 -16.39
C SER A 170 -29.51 13.93 -15.52
N HIS A 171 -28.28 14.05 -16.04
CA HIS A 171 -27.42 15.24 -16.00
C HIS A 171 -26.00 14.90 -16.49
N PRO A 172 -25.43 15.65 -17.46
CA PRO A 172 -24.02 15.55 -17.79
C PRO A 172 -23.23 16.21 -16.65
N GLY A 173 -22.69 15.41 -15.71
CA GLY A 173 -21.86 15.92 -14.61
C GLY A 173 -21.86 15.12 -13.31
N THR A 174 -22.70 14.08 -13.17
CA THR A 174 -22.82 13.31 -11.92
C THR A 174 -22.77 11.80 -12.12
N GLY A 175 -21.96 11.33 -13.06
CA GLY A 175 -21.75 9.89 -13.30
C GLY A 175 -21.16 9.22 -12.06
N LYS A 176 -21.99 8.51 -11.28
CA LYS A 176 -21.50 7.51 -10.35
C LYS A 176 -21.02 6.32 -11.16
N VAL A 177 -19.72 6.27 -11.40
CA VAL A 177 -19.10 5.13 -12.03
C VAL A 177 -19.16 3.94 -11.07
N THR A 178 -19.66 2.81 -11.53
CA THR A 178 -19.86 1.61 -10.70
C THR A 178 -19.20 0.43 -11.38
N ALA A 179 -18.15 -0.12 -10.76
CA ALA A 179 -17.64 -1.42 -11.14
C ALA A 179 -18.51 -2.50 -10.49
N HIS A 180 -18.80 -3.57 -11.22
CA HIS A 180 -19.58 -4.69 -10.70
C HIS A 180 -18.66 -5.89 -10.51
N MET A 181 -18.69 -6.47 -9.31
CA MET A 181 -17.95 -7.69 -9.01
C MET A 181 -18.94 -8.83 -8.83
N VAL A 182 -18.77 -9.91 -9.60
CA VAL A 182 -19.53 -11.15 -9.46
C VAL A 182 -18.61 -12.20 -8.86
N VAL A 183 -18.96 -12.72 -7.69
CA VAL A 183 -18.18 -13.76 -7.01
C VAL A 183 -18.88 -15.10 -7.19
N GLY A 184 -18.32 -15.98 -8.02
CA GLY A 184 -18.94 -17.25 -8.41
C GLY A 184 -17.99 -18.44 -8.39
N SER A 185 -18.54 -19.63 -8.59
CA SER A 185 -17.74 -20.82 -8.82
C SER A 185 -17.17 -20.82 -10.24
N ALA A 186 -16.00 -21.47 -10.44
CA ALA A 186 -15.36 -21.57 -11.76
C ALA A 186 -16.26 -22.16 -12.87
N ARG A 187 -17.32 -22.91 -12.51
CA ARG A 187 -18.26 -23.52 -13.45
C ARG A 187 -19.43 -22.61 -13.82
N LEU A 188 -19.75 -21.62 -12.99
CA LEU A 188 -20.93 -20.74 -13.10
C LEU A 188 -20.58 -19.31 -12.62
N PRO A 189 -19.69 -18.59 -13.32
CA PRO A 189 -19.18 -17.29 -12.89
C PRO A 189 -20.24 -16.17 -12.86
N ASP A 190 -21.34 -16.31 -13.61
CA ASP A 190 -22.41 -15.31 -13.71
C ASP A 190 -23.54 -15.46 -12.67
N HIS A 191 -23.52 -16.52 -11.86
CA HIS A 191 -24.55 -16.82 -10.86
C HIS A 191 -24.15 -16.43 -9.43
N GLY A 192 -23.12 -15.58 -9.30
CA GLY A 192 -22.59 -15.11 -8.04
C GLY A 192 -23.30 -13.87 -7.47
N ASP A 193 -22.97 -13.54 -6.22
CA ASP A 193 -23.40 -12.28 -5.61
C ASP A 193 -22.80 -11.10 -6.38
N ILE A 194 -23.65 -10.13 -6.75
CA ILE A 194 -23.23 -8.90 -7.43
C ILE A 194 -22.92 -7.83 -6.39
N ILE A 195 -21.63 -7.52 -6.22
CA ILE A 195 -21.15 -6.45 -5.36
C ILE A 195 -20.93 -5.20 -6.21
N ARG A 196 -21.58 -4.10 -5.84
CA ARG A 196 -21.39 -2.78 -6.48
C ARG A 196 -20.22 -2.05 -5.82
N ILE A 197 -19.26 -1.65 -6.64
CA ILE A 197 -18.06 -0.93 -6.20
C ILE A 197 -18.17 0.51 -6.67
N PRO A 198 -18.53 1.46 -5.78
CA PRO A 198 -18.68 2.85 -6.16
C PRO A 198 -17.32 3.51 -6.41
N VAL A 199 -17.20 4.18 -7.55
CA VAL A 199 -16.05 5.02 -7.90
C VAL A 199 -16.53 6.46 -8.03
N GLY A 200 -15.98 7.34 -7.21
CA GLY A 200 -16.27 8.76 -7.24
C GLY A 200 -15.67 9.43 -8.48
N ALA A 201 -16.34 10.45 -8.99
CA ALA A 201 -15.85 11.23 -10.12
C ALA A 201 -14.57 12.03 -9.79
N VAL A 202 -13.90 12.49 -10.84
CA VAL A 202 -12.75 13.38 -10.82
C VAL A 202 -13.17 14.72 -11.41
N ASP A 203 -13.30 15.70 -10.52
CA ASP A 203 -13.63 17.08 -10.86
C ASP A 203 -12.33 17.88 -11.01
N VAL A 204 -12.12 18.51 -12.17
CA VAL A 204 -11.05 19.49 -12.35
C VAL A 204 -11.68 20.88 -12.19
N PRO A 205 -11.49 21.57 -11.05
CA PRO A 205 -12.01 22.92 -10.87
C PRO A 205 -11.39 23.86 -11.91
N HIS A 206 -12.13 24.91 -12.29
CA HIS A 206 -11.60 25.96 -13.16
C HIS A 206 -10.29 26.51 -12.58
N GLY A 207 -9.17 26.32 -13.29
CA GLY A 207 -7.83 26.58 -12.80
C GLY A 207 -6.79 26.54 -13.93
N PRO A 208 -5.48 26.54 -13.61
CA PRO A 208 -4.42 26.53 -14.63
C PRO A 208 -4.33 25.20 -15.41
N LEU A 209 -4.95 24.12 -14.91
CA LEU A 209 -5.16 22.90 -15.70
C LEU A 209 -6.12 23.24 -16.84
N ARG A 210 -5.57 23.39 -18.04
CA ARG A 210 -6.31 23.73 -19.25
C ARG A 210 -6.28 22.54 -20.19
N ALA A 211 -7.43 22.18 -20.75
CA ALA A 211 -7.46 21.29 -21.90
C ALA A 211 -6.70 21.96 -23.04
N ARG A 212 -5.83 21.20 -23.74
CA ARG A 212 -5.03 21.75 -24.85
C ARG A 212 -5.88 22.30 -26.00
N TYR A 213 -7.10 21.80 -26.14
CA TYR A 213 -8.01 22.12 -27.25
C TYR A 213 -9.31 22.81 -26.80
N GLY A 214 -9.32 23.50 -25.65
CA GLY A 214 -10.45 24.32 -25.22
C GLY A 214 -11.69 23.55 -24.75
N GLY A 215 -11.54 22.26 -24.38
CA GLY A 215 -12.60 21.38 -23.90
C GLY A 215 -12.46 20.96 -22.42
N THR A 216 -13.10 19.85 -22.04
CA THR A 216 -12.90 19.21 -20.72
C THR A 216 -11.50 18.61 -20.61
N VAL A 217 -10.86 18.72 -19.44
CA VAL A 217 -9.53 18.16 -19.20
C VAL A 217 -9.57 16.63 -19.30
N SER A 218 -8.77 16.08 -20.19
CA SER A 218 -8.63 14.63 -20.40
C SER A 218 -7.47 14.05 -19.58
N ALA A 219 -7.43 12.72 -19.45
CA ALA A 219 -6.30 12.01 -18.86
C ALA A 219 -4.98 12.34 -19.57
N ASP A 220 -4.98 12.37 -20.90
CA ASP A 220 -3.83 12.74 -21.72
C ASP A 220 -3.30 14.14 -21.40
N ASP A 221 -4.19 15.12 -21.20
CA ASP A 221 -3.77 16.48 -20.83
C ASP A 221 -3.00 16.49 -19.49
N LEU A 222 -3.41 15.63 -18.55
CA LEU A 222 -2.72 15.48 -17.27
C LEU A 222 -1.42 14.70 -17.40
N LEU A 223 -1.39 13.63 -18.20
CA LEU A 223 -0.16 12.85 -18.45
C LEU A 223 0.93 13.74 -19.03
N VAL A 224 0.60 14.62 -19.99
CA VAL A 224 1.61 15.56 -20.51
C VAL A 224 1.97 16.65 -19.49
N SER A 225 1.04 17.08 -18.64
CA SER A 225 1.38 18.00 -17.54
C SER A 225 2.36 17.36 -16.53
N ILE A 226 2.15 16.10 -16.17
CA ILE A 226 3.07 15.32 -15.31
C ILE A 226 4.43 15.21 -16.01
N ARG A 227 4.45 14.82 -17.29
CA ARG A 227 5.66 14.69 -18.08
C ARG A 227 6.49 15.98 -18.09
N ASN A 228 5.86 17.11 -18.36
CA ASN A 228 6.53 18.40 -18.44
C ASN A 228 7.04 18.89 -17.07
N GLY A 229 6.35 18.56 -15.97
CA GLY A 229 6.79 18.90 -14.61
C GLY A 229 7.88 17.97 -14.07
N SER A 230 7.68 16.65 -14.19
CA SER A 230 8.50 15.60 -13.56
C SER A 230 9.81 15.29 -14.30
N ILE A 231 9.86 15.44 -15.63
CA ILE A 231 11.12 15.24 -16.40
C ILE A 231 12.26 16.10 -15.84
N THR A 232 11.95 17.22 -15.21
CA THR A 232 12.95 18.12 -14.61
C THR A 232 13.47 17.56 -13.28
N GLU A 233 12.62 17.19 -12.32
CA GLU A 233 13.07 16.79 -10.97
C GLU A 233 13.61 15.35 -10.89
N PHE A 234 12.99 14.38 -11.58
CA PHE A 234 13.40 12.97 -11.48
C PHE A 234 14.76 12.69 -12.15
N ARG A 235 15.08 13.42 -13.24
CA ARG A 235 16.40 13.36 -13.90
C ARG A 235 17.49 14.06 -13.08
N LEU A 236 17.14 15.14 -12.37
CA LEU A 236 18.08 15.84 -11.48
C LEU A 236 18.50 14.98 -10.28
N ASN A 237 17.61 14.10 -9.80
CA ASN A 237 17.89 13.17 -8.70
C ASN A 237 18.54 11.83 -9.15
N GLY A 238 19.25 11.84 -10.29
CA GLY A 238 20.03 10.68 -10.76
C GLY A 238 19.21 9.56 -11.42
N GLY A 239 17.92 9.79 -11.68
CA GLY A 239 17.07 8.82 -12.37
C GLY A 239 17.10 8.96 -13.88
N ARG A 240 17.97 8.22 -14.57
CA ARG A 240 17.93 8.20 -16.04
C ARG A 240 16.90 7.18 -16.53
N MET A 241 15.81 7.65 -17.13
CA MET A 241 14.93 6.78 -17.92
C MET A 241 15.47 6.66 -19.34
N VAL A 242 15.74 5.42 -19.76
CA VAL A 242 16.50 5.11 -20.97
C VAL A 242 15.61 5.03 -22.23
N SER A 243 14.29 4.90 -22.10
CA SER A 243 13.36 4.74 -23.25
C SER A 243 12.12 5.63 -23.17
N GLN A 244 11.55 5.96 -24.34
CA GLN A 244 10.27 6.65 -24.47
C GLN A 244 9.14 5.85 -23.80
N ASP A 245 9.13 4.52 -23.99
CA ASP A 245 8.22 3.59 -23.31
C ASP A 245 8.34 3.65 -21.77
N GLY A 246 9.53 3.91 -21.24
CA GLY A 246 9.77 4.09 -19.81
C GLY A 246 9.14 5.37 -19.25
N ASN A 247 9.12 6.44 -20.04
CA ASN A 247 8.48 7.70 -19.66
C ASN A 247 6.95 7.56 -19.70
N ASP A 248 6.40 6.89 -20.72
CA ASP A 248 4.96 6.67 -20.84
C ASP A 248 4.43 5.83 -19.65
N ARG A 249 5.16 4.78 -19.25
CA ARG A 249 4.83 3.98 -18.05
C ARG A 249 4.92 4.80 -16.76
N TYR A 250 5.90 5.69 -16.64
CA TYR A 250 6.02 6.56 -15.47
C TYR A 250 4.83 7.52 -15.34
N ASP A 251 4.45 8.19 -16.43
CA ASP A 251 3.36 9.16 -16.41
C ASP A 251 2.04 8.50 -16.01
N GLU A 252 1.74 7.32 -16.61
CA GLU A 252 0.56 6.54 -16.28
C GLU A 252 0.57 6.03 -14.84
N ALA A 253 1.72 5.55 -14.36
CA ALA A 253 1.89 5.08 -12.99
C ALA A 253 1.72 6.23 -11.98
N SER A 254 2.25 7.41 -12.29
CA SER A 254 2.11 8.62 -11.47
C SER A 254 0.66 9.06 -11.41
N LEU A 255 -0.03 9.18 -12.55
CA LEU A 255 -1.45 9.53 -12.58
C LEU A 255 -2.32 8.50 -11.84
N ALA A 256 -2.05 7.20 -12.03
CA ALA A 256 -2.74 6.13 -11.30
C ALA A 256 -2.52 6.27 -9.79
N PHE A 257 -1.28 6.52 -9.35
CA PHE A 257 -0.98 6.76 -7.94
C PHE A 257 -1.77 7.95 -7.39
N VAL A 258 -1.77 9.11 -8.07
CA VAL A 258 -2.54 10.30 -7.66
C VAL A 258 -4.03 9.99 -7.49
N LEU A 259 -4.62 9.24 -8.41
CA LEU A 259 -6.05 8.93 -8.39
C LEU A 259 -6.40 7.87 -7.33
N LEU A 260 -5.51 6.93 -7.06
CA LEU A 260 -5.69 5.87 -6.09
C LEU A 260 -5.47 6.35 -4.64
N ARG A 261 -4.77 7.47 -4.41
CA ARG A 261 -4.56 8.06 -3.08
C ARG A 261 -5.84 8.45 -2.33
N THR A 262 -6.90 8.74 -3.07
CA THR A 262 -8.22 9.12 -2.53
C THR A 262 -9.13 7.89 -2.48
N PRO A 263 -9.86 7.65 -1.37
CA PRO A 263 -10.74 6.49 -1.25
C PRO A 263 -11.68 6.39 -2.44
N ARG A 264 -11.83 5.18 -3.01
CA ARG A 264 -12.51 4.98 -4.31
C ARG A 264 -13.88 5.66 -4.39
N ALA A 265 -14.66 5.61 -3.31
CA ALA A 265 -16.03 6.12 -3.26
C ALA A 265 -16.10 7.66 -3.17
N ARG A 266 -15.00 8.33 -2.82
CA ARG A 266 -14.95 9.79 -2.67
C ARG A 266 -14.66 10.46 -4.00
N ARG A 267 -15.32 11.58 -4.27
CA ARG A 267 -14.97 12.46 -5.40
C ARG A 267 -13.58 13.07 -5.19
N ILE A 268 -12.84 13.27 -6.27
CA ILE A 268 -11.55 13.96 -6.26
C ILE A 268 -11.78 15.33 -6.88
N GLN A 269 -11.49 16.39 -6.14
CA GLN A 269 -11.16 17.68 -6.75
C GLN A 269 -9.67 17.67 -7.07
N LEU A 270 -9.31 17.78 -8.35
CA LEU A 270 -7.94 17.70 -8.85
C LEU A 270 -7.54 19.04 -9.46
N ASP A 271 -6.89 19.89 -8.67
CA ASP A 271 -6.22 21.08 -9.15
C ASP A 271 -4.74 20.79 -9.47
N ASN A 272 -4.05 21.79 -10.05
CA ASN A 272 -2.64 21.63 -10.45
C ASN A 272 -1.71 21.42 -9.26
N ALA A 273 -1.95 22.10 -8.13
CA ALA A 273 -1.11 21.99 -6.94
C ALA A 273 -1.17 20.58 -6.34
N LYS A 274 -2.36 20.00 -6.29
CA LYS A 274 -2.59 18.64 -5.85
C LYS A 274 -2.01 17.61 -6.81
N LEU A 275 -2.16 17.81 -8.12
CA LEU A 275 -1.56 16.94 -9.13
C LEU A 275 -0.04 16.88 -8.97
N LEU A 276 0.62 18.03 -8.93
CA LEU A 276 2.07 18.12 -8.79
C LEU A 276 2.54 17.60 -7.42
N GLY A 277 1.84 17.95 -6.34
CA GLY A 277 2.20 17.52 -4.99
C GLY A 277 2.09 16.00 -4.79
N GLU A 278 1.06 15.36 -5.36
CA GLU A 278 0.93 13.90 -5.30
C GLU A 278 1.84 13.17 -6.31
N ALA A 279 2.16 13.79 -7.46
CA ALA A 279 3.17 13.27 -8.38
C ALA A 279 4.57 13.30 -7.75
N ALA A 280 4.95 14.38 -7.08
CA ALA A 280 6.19 14.46 -6.30
C ALA A 280 6.24 13.43 -5.16
N ALA A 281 5.09 13.14 -4.54
CA ALA A 281 5.00 12.05 -3.56
C ALA A 281 5.26 10.68 -4.21
N PHE A 282 4.83 10.46 -5.46
CA PHE A 282 5.18 9.26 -6.21
C PHE A 282 6.69 9.19 -6.53
N ASP A 283 7.32 10.32 -6.87
CA ASP A 283 8.78 10.40 -7.03
C ASP A 283 9.54 10.07 -5.76
N SER A 284 9.03 10.51 -4.61
CA SER A 284 9.56 10.12 -3.30
C SER A 284 9.51 8.60 -3.09
N VAL A 285 8.41 7.95 -3.49
CA VAL A 285 8.26 6.48 -3.45
C VAL A 285 9.26 5.80 -4.37
N LEU A 286 9.41 6.25 -5.62
CA LEU A 286 10.39 5.67 -6.54
C LEU A 286 11.83 5.91 -6.09
N THR A 287 12.10 7.02 -5.41
CA THR A 287 13.41 7.31 -4.82
C THR A 287 13.69 6.37 -3.64
N ALA A 288 12.73 6.15 -2.74
CA ALA A 288 12.87 5.19 -1.66
C ALA A 288 13.08 3.76 -2.16
N ARG A 289 12.40 3.38 -3.26
CA ARG A 289 12.61 2.11 -3.95
C ARG A 289 14.05 1.94 -4.42
N ARG A 290 14.69 3.01 -4.88
CA ARG A 290 16.09 3.00 -5.35
C ARG A 290 17.12 2.74 -4.27
N PHE A 291 16.81 2.97 -3.00
CA PHE A 291 17.75 2.68 -1.91
C PHE A 291 18.16 1.19 -1.90
N SER A 292 17.30 0.31 -2.42
CA SER A 292 17.59 -1.12 -2.56
C SER A 292 18.68 -1.47 -3.58
N HIS A 293 19.08 -0.55 -4.47
CA HIS A 293 20.06 -0.80 -5.52
C HIS A 293 21.43 -0.22 -5.15
N PRO A 294 22.46 -1.07 -4.96
CA PRO A 294 23.81 -0.61 -4.73
C PRO A 294 24.32 0.15 -5.97
N GLY A 295 24.81 1.38 -5.78
CA GLY A 295 25.45 2.19 -6.83
C GLY A 295 24.57 3.23 -7.53
N VAL A 296 23.25 3.25 -7.33
CA VAL A 296 22.39 4.34 -7.85
C VAL A 296 22.56 5.57 -6.96
N GLY A 297 23.61 6.36 -7.20
CA GLY A 297 23.74 7.72 -6.70
C GLY A 297 23.53 7.87 -5.19
N LEU A 298 23.91 6.87 -4.38
CA LEU A 298 24.13 7.01 -2.95
C LEU A 298 25.42 7.80 -2.70
N ALA A 299 25.61 8.90 -3.44
CA ALA A 299 26.51 9.94 -2.99
C ALA A 299 25.92 10.41 -1.67
N ALA A 300 26.53 9.92 -0.58
CA ALA A 300 26.40 10.57 0.70
C ALA A 300 26.54 12.06 0.41
N THR A 301 25.54 12.85 0.81
CA THR A 301 25.82 14.24 1.14
C THR A 301 26.83 14.18 2.27
N ALA A 302 28.10 14.10 1.90
CA ALA A 302 29.21 13.74 2.77
C ALA A 302 29.55 14.84 3.79
N ASP A 303 28.77 15.93 3.84
CA ASP A 303 29.09 17.11 4.66
C ASP A 303 28.01 17.51 5.66
N VAL A 304 27.01 16.65 5.92
CA VAL A 304 26.13 16.86 7.08
C VAL A 304 26.15 15.60 7.92
N VAL A 305 27.18 15.46 8.74
CA VAL A 305 27.10 14.61 9.94
C VAL A 305 25.88 15.13 10.71
N PRO A 306 24.78 14.37 10.82
CA PRO A 306 23.71 14.80 11.70
C PRO A 306 24.31 14.80 13.10
N GLN A 307 24.38 15.97 13.74
CA GLN A 307 24.54 16.06 15.19
C GLN A 307 23.30 15.40 15.81
N SER A 308 23.28 14.08 15.83
CA SER A 308 22.13 13.32 16.28
C SER A 308 22.35 12.92 17.73
N SER A 309 21.46 13.41 18.59
CA SER A 309 21.21 12.74 19.86
C SER A 309 20.89 11.27 19.56
N ALA A 310 21.50 10.35 20.30
CA ALA A 310 21.38 8.91 20.06
C ALA A 310 19.92 8.43 19.90
N GLY A 311 18.96 9.09 20.57
CA GLY A 311 17.54 8.77 20.49
C GLY A 311 16.83 9.14 19.17
N GLY A 312 17.39 10.03 18.34
CA GLY A 312 16.81 10.40 17.04
C GLY A 312 17.02 9.33 15.96
N SER A 313 18.23 8.77 15.91
CA SER A 313 18.62 7.70 15.00
C SER A 313 17.79 6.43 15.25
N GLU A 314 17.75 5.98 16.50
CA GLU A 314 17.04 4.76 16.89
C GLU A 314 15.55 4.81 16.55
N ARG A 315 14.90 5.95 16.82
CA ARG A 315 13.48 6.15 16.52
C ARG A 315 13.19 6.08 15.02
N ALA A 316 14.05 6.65 14.18
CA ALA A 316 13.85 6.64 12.73
C ALA A 316 13.93 5.20 12.16
N VAL A 317 14.91 4.42 12.63
CA VAL A 317 15.08 3.01 12.24
C VAL A 317 13.93 2.14 12.75
N HIS A 318 13.53 2.32 14.01
CA HIS A 318 12.37 1.62 14.59
C HIS A 318 11.09 1.93 13.81
N ASP A 319 10.82 3.22 13.51
CA ASP A 319 9.65 3.63 12.75
C ASP A 319 9.62 3.01 11.34
N LEU A 320 10.78 2.93 10.66
CA LEU A 320 10.91 2.27 9.36
C LEU A 320 10.63 0.76 9.45
N ALA A 321 11.21 0.07 10.44
CA ALA A 321 11.01 -1.37 10.62
C ALA A 321 9.53 -1.70 10.90
N ILE A 322 8.86 -0.91 11.75
CA ILE A 322 7.41 -1.07 11.99
C ILE A 322 6.61 -0.77 10.71
N GLU A 323 6.99 0.24 9.93
CA GLU A 323 6.29 0.52 8.66
C GLU A 323 6.41 -0.63 7.67
N LEU A 324 7.58 -1.26 7.57
CA LEU A 324 7.76 -2.43 6.71
C LEU A 324 6.83 -3.59 7.10
N ASP A 325 6.59 -3.79 8.41
CA ASP A 325 5.66 -4.82 8.92
C ASP A 325 4.19 -4.60 8.50
N LEU A 326 3.80 -3.35 8.28
CA LEU A 326 2.39 -3.00 8.04
C LEU A 326 1.87 -3.47 6.68
N LEU A 327 2.74 -3.82 5.72
CA LEU A 327 2.32 -4.16 4.35
C LEU A 327 1.26 -5.27 4.34
N SER A 328 1.49 -6.37 5.04
CA SER A 328 0.59 -7.53 5.06
C SER A 328 -0.80 -7.17 5.61
N THR A 329 -0.83 -6.41 6.71
CA THR A 329 -2.07 -5.94 7.34
C THR A 329 -2.81 -4.94 6.45
N VAL A 330 -2.08 -4.00 5.85
CA VAL A 330 -2.65 -3.01 4.92
C VAL A 330 -3.20 -3.68 3.68
N ALA A 331 -2.48 -4.65 3.10
CA ALA A 331 -2.91 -5.40 1.92
C ALA A 331 -4.18 -6.22 2.21
N ALA A 332 -4.22 -6.93 3.33
CA ALA A 332 -5.41 -7.69 3.74
C ALA A 332 -6.62 -6.77 3.94
N ARG A 333 -6.42 -5.64 4.63
CA ARG A 333 -7.49 -4.64 4.80
C ARG A 333 -7.94 -4.03 3.49
N ALA A 334 -7.00 -3.67 2.60
CA ALA A 334 -7.32 -3.14 1.27
C ALA A 334 -8.14 -4.13 0.44
N ALA A 335 -7.84 -5.42 0.52
CA ALA A 335 -8.61 -6.46 -0.14
C ALA A 335 -10.00 -6.64 0.48
N ASN A 336 -10.11 -6.69 1.82
CA ASN A 336 -11.39 -6.86 2.50
C ASN A 336 -12.33 -5.66 2.31
N ASP A 337 -11.80 -4.44 2.40
CA ASP A 337 -12.58 -3.20 2.27
C ASP A 337 -12.78 -2.79 0.79
N LEU A 338 -12.16 -3.52 -0.14
CA LEU A 338 -12.03 -3.17 -1.56
C LEU A 338 -11.50 -1.75 -1.74
N GLU A 339 -10.49 -1.36 -0.95
CA GLU A 339 -10.00 0.02 -0.85
C GLU A 339 -8.49 0.13 -1.18
N PRO A 340 -8.14 0.26 -2.48
CA PRO A 340 -6.77 0.44 -2.94
C PRO A 340 -6.03 1.64 -2.34
N ALA A 341 -6.77 2.67 -1.90
CA ALA A 341 -6.17 3.87 -1.32
C ALA A 341 -5.32 3.61 -0.09
N LEU A 342 -5.60 2.53 0.64
CA LEU A 342 -4.80 2.12 1.80
C LEU A 342 -3.35 1.78 1.39
N LEU A 343 -3.15 1.08 0.26
CA LEU A 343 -1.82 0.75 -0.24
C LEU A 343 -1.10 1.96 -0.83
N ALA A 344 -1.79 2.85 -1.54
CA ALA A 344 -1.20 4.10 -2.03
C ALA A 344 -0.75 5.01 -0.87
N ARG A 345 -1.48 5.00 0.25
CA ARG A 345 -1.10 5.72 1.48
C ARG A 345 0.07 5.08 2.20
N TYR A 346 0.07 3.77 2.26
CA TYR A 346 1.17 2.99 2.80
C TYR A 346 2.49 3.28 2.06
N MET A 347 2.50 3.22 0.72
CA MET A 347 3.72 3.49 -0.06
C MET A 347 4.32 4.87 0.24
N ARG A 348 3.48 5.91 0.33
CA ARG A 348 3.94 7.26 0.69
C ARG A 348 4.51 7.30 2.10
N SER A 349 3.80 6.72 3.07
CA SER A 349 4.25 6.63 4.47
C SER A 349 5.60 5.92 4.57
N LEU A 350 5.75 4.78 3.89
CA LEU A 350 7.01 4.04 3.82
C LEU A 350 8.14 4.85 3.19
N ALA A 351 7.87 5.57 2.10
CA ALA A 351 8.85 6.44 1.47
C ALA A 351 9.32 7.54 2.44
N ASP A 352 8.39 8.22 3.11
CA ASP A 352 8.72 9.26 4.09
C ASP A 352 9.60 8.71 5.22
N ARG A 353 9.31 7.49 5.73
CA ARG A 353 10.15 6.83 6.75
C ARG A 353 11.52 6.42 6.22
N ALA A 354 11.60 5.93 4.98
CA ALA A 354 12.86 5.57 4.35
C ALA A 354 13.76 6.79 4.17
N HIS A 355 13.22 7.93 3.73
CA HIS A 355 13.97 9.19 3.61
C HIS A 355 14.44 9.72 4.96
N LEU A 356 13.63 9.61 6.01
CA LEU A 356 14.04 9.97 7.37
C LEU A 356 15.16 9.06 7.90
N ALA A 357 15.04 7.74 7.71
CA ALA A 357 16.03 6.77 8.14
C ALA A 357 17.35 6.87 7.36
N ARG A 358 17.33 7.41 6.13
CA ARG A 358 18.50 7.57 5.28
C ARG A 358 19.61 8.41 5.92
N ALA A 359 19.26 9.35 6.79
CA ALA A 359 20.24 10.15 7.52
C ALA A 359 21.05 9.34 8.56
N TYR A 360 20.59 8.14 8.91
CA TYR A 360 21.07 7.38 10.06
C TYR A 360 21.53 5.95 9.73
N LEU A 361 21.06 5.37 8.62
CA LEU A 361 21.41 4.03 8.19
C LEU A 361 22.53 4.06 7.14
N PRO A 362 23.50 3.13 7.21
CA PRO A 362 24.54 3.02 6.20
C PRO A 362 23.94 2.58 4.85
N SER A 363 24.64 2.84 3.75
CA SER A 363 24.14 2.56 2.39
C SER A 363 23.98 1.07 2.08
N ASP A 364 24.68 0.20 2.81
CA ASP A 364 24.62 -1.26 2.69
C ASP A 364 23.64 -1.91 3.68
N ASP A 365 22.82 -1.12 4.38
CA ASP A 365 21.87 -1.66 5.34
C ASP A 365 20.85 -2.61 4.68
N PRO A 366 20.63 -3.84 5.22
CA PRO A 366 19.67 -4.79 4.66
C PRO A 366 18.22 -4.28 4.67
N LEU A 367 17.88 -3.28 5.49
CA LEU A 367 16.56 -2.65 5.47
C LEU A 367 16.26 -2.00 4.11
N TRP A 368 17.27 -1.54 3.36
CA TRP A 368 17.04 -0.96 2.04
C TRP A 368 16.51 -1.98 1.03
N SER A 369 16.99 -3.21 1.09
CA SER A 369 16.43 -4.31 0.29
C SER A 369 14.97 -4.58 0.66
N ALA A 370 14.64 -4.57 1.96
CA ALA A 370 13.28 -4.75 2.43
C ALA A 370 12.34 -3.60 1.98
N VAL A 371 12.81 -2.35 1.99
CA VAL A 371 12.07 -1.18 1.46
C VAL A 371 11.76 -1.34 -0.03
N GLY A 372 12.76 -1.66 -0.85
CA GLY A 372 12.56 -1.86 -2.29
C GLY A 372 11.51 -2.94 -2.57
N LYS A 373 11.65 -4.10 -1.92
CA LYS A 373 10.72 -5.23 -2.03
C LYS A 373 9.30 -4.88 -1.57
N ALA A 374 9.16 -4.17 -0.44
CA ALA A 374 7.86 -3.75 0.06
C ALA A 374 7.16 -2.77 -0.90
N ILE A 375 7.91 -1.82 -1.47
CA ILE A 375 7.37 -0.88 -2.48
C ILE A 375 6.99 -1.63 -3.77
N ASP A 376 7.85 -2.51 -4.28
CA ASP A 376 7.56 -3.34 -5.47
C ASP A 376 6.30 -4.17 -5.28
N ARG A 377 6.16 -4.78 -4.10
CA ARG A 377 4.99 -5.57 -3.75
C ARG A 377 3.75 -4.69 -3.66
N ALA A 378 3.83 -3.53 -3.00
CA ALA A 378 2.71 -2.61 -2.90
C ALA A 378 2.26 -2.12 -4.29
N LEU A 379 3.20 -1.69 -5.16
CA LEU A 379 2.90 -1.31 -6.55
C LEU A 379 2.19 -2.42 -7.32
N THR A 380 2.67 -3.65 -7.19
CA THR A 380 2.03 -4.84 -7.78
C THR A 380 0.61 -5.03 -7.25
N LEU A 381 0.40 -4.90 -5.94
CA LEU A 381 -0.92 -5.07 -5.30
C LEU A 381 -1.91 -3.96 -5.66
N VAL A 382 -1.44 -2.77 -6.02
CA VAL A 382 -2.32 -1.68 -6.53
C VAL A 382 -2.42 -1.68 -8.05
N GLY A 383 -1.81 -2.65 -8.76
CA GLY A 383 -1.84 -2.73 -10.22
C GLY A 383 -1.19 -1.53 -10.92
N ILE A 384 -0.16 -0.95 -10.31
CA ILE A 384 0.62 0.16 -10.86
C ILE A 384 1.90 -0.40 -11.48
N GLU A 385 2.03 -0.29 -12.79
CA GLU A 385 3.22 -0.70 -13.53
C GLU A 385 4.28 0.41 -13.49
N ALA A 386 5.07 0.42 -12.42
CA ALA A 386 6.17 1.36 -12.31
C ALA A 386 7.35 0.95 -13.23
N PRO A 387 8.10 1.92 -13.77
CA PRO A 387 9.29 1.67 -14.58
C PRO A 387 10.31 0.79 -13.83
N VAL A 388 10.96 -0.13 -14.54
CA VAL A 388 12.03 -0.96 -13.98
C VAL A 388 13.25 -0.08 -13.76
N LEU A 389 13.77 -0.08 -12.54
CA LEU A 389 15.02 0.58 -12.21
C LEU A 389 16.17 -0.28 -12.74
N GLN A 390 16.79 0.14 -13.85
CA GLN A 390 18.03 -0.47 -14.29
C GLN A 390 19.18 0.11 -13.47
N SER A 391 19.97 -0.75 -12.83
CA SER A 391 21.27 -0.39 -12.27
C SER A 391 22.27 -0.24 -13.41
N ASP A 392 23.00 0.88 -13.46
CA ASP A 392 23.93 1.28 -14.54
C ASP A 392 25.14 0.34 -14.77
N ASN A 393 25.15 -0.89 -14.25
CA ASN A 393 26.29 -1.82 -14.31
C ASN A 393 26.25 -2.83 -15.47
N GLN A 394 25.68 -2.48 -16.63
CA GLN A 394 25.73 -3.35 -17.83
C GLN A 394 26.36 -2.70 -19.07
N GLN A 395 27.20 -1.67 -18.88
CA GLN A 395 28.09 -1.20 -19.96
C GLN A 395 29.52 -1.05 -19.44
N LEU A 396 30.23 -2.16 -19.36
CA LEU A 396 31.69 -2.21 -19.46
C LEU A 396 32.09 -3.34 -20.41
#